data_AF-A0A6N8FBZ9-F1
#
_entry.id   AF-A0A6N8FBZ9-F1
#
_cell.length_a   1.000
_cell.length_b   1.000
_cell.length_c   1.000
_cell.angle_alpha   90.00
_cell.angle_beta   90.00
_cell.angle_gamma   90.00
#
_symmetry.space_group_name_H-M   'P 1'
#
loop_
_entity.id
_entity.type
_entity.pdbx_description
1 polymer ?
#
loop_
_entity_poly.entity_id
_entity_poly.type
_entity_poly.pdbx_seq_one_letter_code
_entity_poly.pdbx_strand_id
1 'polypeptide(L)' 'MSFESEAVLEWTVTLESANRTWKKSYQTGINQDGPMKFSQEDVTKNMNLMLSTLLERTLQDEEFQKALSR' A
#
# COMPACT_ATOMS: atom_id res chain seq x y z
N MET A 1 -27.60 1.99 -11.26
CA MET A 1 -26.33 1.33 -11.61
C MET A 1 -25.47 1.35 -10.36
N SER A 2 -25.28 0.20 -9.70
CA SER A 2 -24.21 0.03 -8.72
C SER A 2 -22.92 -0.13 -9.51
N PHE A 3 -21.93 0.69 -9.20
CA PHE A 3 -20.59 0.55 -9.75
C PHE A 3 -19.73 -0.11 -8.69
N GLU A 4 -19.16 -1.27 -9.01
CA GLU A 4 -18.06 -1.84 -8.24
C GLU A 4 -16.79 -1.16 -8.75
N SER A 5 -16.14 -0.37 -7.89
CA SER A 5 -14.85 0.23 -8.20
C SER A 5 -13.78 -0.50 -7.39
N GLU A 6 -12.88 -1.20 -8.08
CA GLU A 6 -11.69 -1.77 -7.49
C GLU A 6 -10.55 -0.76 -7.62
N ALA A 7 -10.04 -0.28 -6.48
CA ALA A 7 -8.83 0.55 -6.46
C ALA A 7 -7.69 -0.25 -5.85
N VAL A 8 -6.64 -0.47 -6.65
CA VAL A 8 -5.42 -1.16 -6.25
C VAL A 8 -4.30 -0.15 -6.08
N LEU A 9 -3.62 -0.21 -4.94
CA LEU A 9 -2.42 0.54 -4.66
C LEU A 9 -1.24 -0.43 -4.55
N GLU A 10 -0.25 -0.23 -5.40
CA GLU A 10 1.05 -0.89 -5.30
C GLU A 10 2.07 0.09 -4.71
N TRP A 11 2.78 -0.33 -3.68
CA TRP A 11 3.98 0.36 -3.23
C TRP A 11 5.20 -0.54 -3.44
N THR A 12 6.36 0.07 -3.63
CA THR A 12 7.63 -0.64 -3.76
C THR A 12 8.63 -0.06 -2.77
N VAL A 13 9.23 -0.91 -1.96
CA VAL A 13 10.26 -0.52 -0.99
C VAL A 13 11.59 -1.03 -1.47
N THR A 14 12.56 -0.13 -1.52
CA THR A 14 13.94 -0.43 -1.85
C THR A 14 14.81 -0.04 -0.66
N LEU A 15 15.65 -0.97 -0.19
CA LEU A 15 16.70 -0.73 0.78
C LEU A 15 18.04 -0.81 0.06
N GLU A 16 18.78 0.28 0.09
CA GLU A 16 20.10 0.39 -0.53
C GLU A 16 21.18 0.45 0.55
N SER A 17 22.17 -0.43 0.44
CA SER A 17 23.38 -0.45 1.26
C SER A 17 24.59 -0.47 0.34
N ALA A 18 25.76 -0.11 0.86
CA ALA A 18 27.01 0.03 0.08
C ALA A 18 27.33 -1.20 -0.79
N ASN A 19 26.90 -2.39 -0.37
CA ASN A 19 27.19 -3.65 -1.06
C ASN A 19 25.95 -4.40 -1.58
N ARG A 20 24.73 -3.93 -1.30
CA ARG A 20 23.49 -4.68 -1.62
C ARG A 20 22.27 -3.77 -1.78
N THR A 21 21.37 -4.20 -2.65
CA THR A 21 20.03 -3.64 -2.81
C THR A 21 19.00 -4.73 -2.51
N TRP A 22 18.09 -4.46 -1.59
CA TRP A 22 16.90 -5.28 -1.35
C TRP A 22 15.68 -4.53 -1.88
N LYS A 23 14.77 -5.23 -2.55
CA LYS A 23 13.56 -4.64 -3.14
C LYS A 23 12.38 -5.58 -2.96
N LYS A 24 11.24 -5.04 -2.54
CA LYS A 24 9.98 -5.78 -2.45
C LYS A 24 8.79 -4.88 -2.75
N SER A 25 7.81 -5.42 -3.47
CA SER A 25 6.54 -4.73 -3.75
C SER A 25 5.44 -5.26 -2.83
N TYR A 26 4.55 -4.36 -2.41
CA TYR A 26 3.40 -4.67 -1.58
C TYR A 26 2.16 -4.10 -2.26
N GLN A 27 1.07 -4.85 -2.27
CA GLN A 27 -0.18 -4.44 -2.89
C GLN A 27 -1.32 -4.51 -1.88
N THR A 28 -2.23 -3.54 -1.98
CA THR A 28 -3.50 -3.56 -1.26
C THR A 28 -4.60 -3.04 -2.18
N GLY A 29 -5.79 -3.62 -2.06
CA GLY A 29 -6.98 -3.19 -2.77
C GLY A 29 -8.04 -2.70 -1.79
N ILE A 30 -8.93 -1.81 -2.26
CA ILE A 30 -10.22 -1.59 -1.62
C ILE A 30 -11.31 -1.88 -2.66
N ASN A 31 -12.27 -2.69 -2.24
CA ASN A 31 -13.53 -2.83 -2.96
C ASN A 31 -14.51 -1.87 -2.30
N GLN A 32 -15.03 -0.92 -3.07
CA GLN A 32 -16.05 -0.01 -2.59
C GLN A 32 -17.35 -0.19 -3.36
N ASP A 33 -18.37 -0.59 -2.59
CA ASP A 33 -19.76 -0.60 -2.99
C ASP A 33 -20.43 0.70 -2.55
N GLY A 34 -20.91 1.52 -3.49
CA GLY A 34 -21.59 2.76 -3.15
C GLY A 34 -21.89 3.68 -4.33
N PRO A 35 -22.68 4.75 -4.11
CA PRO A 35 -22.95 5.74 -5.15
C PRO A 35 -21.65 6.41 -5.59
N MET A 36 -21.51 6.61 -6.91
CA MET A 36 -20.36 7.19 -7.64
C MET A 36 -20.11 8.68 -7.32
N LYS A 37 -20.38 9.14 -6.09
CA LYS A 37 -20.03 10.47 -5.61
C LYS A 37 -18.76 10.34 -4.77
N PHE A 38 -17.64 10.13 -5.45
CA PHE A 38 -16.34 10.28 -4.83
C PHE A 38 -16.08 11.78 -4.66
N SER A 39 -16.29 12.29 -3.44
CA SER A 39 -15.69 13.58 -3.12
C SER A 39 -14.16 13.40 -3.15
N GLN A 40 -13.43 14.45 -3.49
CA GLN A 40 -11.97 14.43 -3.46
C GLN A 40 -11.44 14.06 -2.05
N GLU A 41 -12.21 14.39 -1.01
CA GLU A 41 -11.94 14.05 0.38
C GLU A 41 -12.05 12.54 0.64
N ASP A 42 -13.10 11.87 0.12
CA ASP A 42 -13.28 10.42 0.28
C ASP A 42 -12.17 9.63 -0.38
N VAL A 43 -11.76 10.03 -1.59
CA VAL A 43 -10.61 9.42 -2.30
C VAL A 43 -9.34 9.57 -1.47
N THR A 44 -9.07 10.77 -0.97
CA THR A 44 -7.88 11.07 -0.15
C THR A 44 -7.87 10.23 1.12
N LYS A 45 -9.02 10.12 1.79
CA LYS A 45 -9.17 9.29 3.00
C LYS A 45 -8.91 7.81 2.71
N ASN A 46 -9.46 7.28 1.61
CA ASN A 46 -9.25 5.88 1.21
C ASN A 46 -7.78 5.61 0.84
N MET A 47 -7.13 6.53 0.11
CA MET A 47 -5.70 6.42 -0.18
C MET A 47 -4.86 6.43 1.11
N ASN A 48 -5.16 7.32 2.06
CA ASN A 48 -4.44 7.39 3.33
C ASN A 48 -4.58 6.08 4.15
N LEU A 49 -5.76 5.45 4.11
CA LEU A 49 -5.99 4.15 4.74
C LEU A 49 -5.17 3.04 4.06
N MET A 50 -5.15 3.00 2.72
CA MET A 50 -4.33 2.04 1.97
C MET A 50 -2.84 2.21 2.27
N LEU A 51 -2.35 3.46 2.29
CA LEU A 51 -0.95 3.77 2.61
C LEU A 51 -0.58 3.33 4.03
N SER A 52 -1.44 3.59 5.01
CA SER A 52 -1.21 3.17 6.40
C SER A 52 -1.15 1.65 6.51
N THR A 53 -2.03 0.95 5.79
CA THR A 53 -2.05 -0.52 5.75
C THR A 53 -0.78 -1.09 5.11
N LEU A 54 -0.33 -0.50 3.99
CA LEU A 54 0.90 -0.93 3.31
C LEU A 54 2.15 -0.67 4.16
N LEU A 55 2.19 0.45 4.85
CA LEU A 55 3.26 0.76 5.80
C LEU A 55 3.30 -0.26 6.93
N GLU A 56 2.17 -0.53 7.59
CA GLU A 56 2.11 -1.50 8.67
C GLU A 56 2.53 -2.89 8.21
N ARG A 57 2.03 -3.35 7.04
CA ARG A 57 2.45 -4.63 6.44
C ARG A 57 3.94 -4.71 6.18
N THR A 58 4.54 -3.63 5.68
CA THR A 58 5.98 -3.58 5.44
C THR A 58 6.75 -3.65 6.75
N LEU A 59 6.33 -2.92 7.77
CA LEU A 59 6.99 -2.93 9.08
C LEU A 59 6.87 -4.29 9.79
N GLN A 60 5.80 -5.04 9.54
CA GLN A 60 5.60 -6.38 10.08
C GLN A 60 6.27 -7.49 9.25
N ASP A 61 6.78 -7.18 8.06
CA ASP A 61 7.39 -8.16 7.17
C ASP A 61 8.76 -8.63 7.71
N GLU A 62 8.88 -9.93 8.00
CA GLU A 62 10.13 -10.50 8.50
C GLU A 62 11.31 -10.33 7.54
N GLU A 63 11.09 -10.38 6.22
CA GLU A 63 12.15 -10.17 5.23
C GLU A 63 12.63 -8.73 5.26
N PHE A 64 11.69 -7.77 5.39
CA PHE A 64 12.03 -6.37 5.56
C PHE A 64 12.83 -6.14 6.86
N GLN A 65 12.39 -6.70 7.98
CA GLN A 65 13.10 -6.61 9.26
C GLN A 65 14.49 -7.26 9.18
N LYS A 66 14.61 -8.43 8.54
CA LYS A 66 15.90 -9.09 8.30
C LYS A 66 16.80 -8.23 7.40
N ALA A 67 16.24 -7.56 6.40
CA ALA A 67 16.97 -6.66 5.52
C ALA A 67 17.43 -5.37 6.22
N LEU A 68 16.72 -4.91 7.26
CA LEU A 68 17.15 -3.78 8.11
C LEU A 68 18.24 -4.16 9.13
N SER A 69 18.20 -5.39 9.65
CA SER A 69 19.09 -5.84 10.74
C SER A 69 20.49 -6.31 10.31
N ARG A 70 20.80 -6.30 9.01
CA ARG A 70 22.02 -6.89 8.43
C ARG A 70 22.85 -5.87 7.67
#